data_AF-A0A7X9JHU0-F1
#
_entry.id   AF-A0A7X9JHU0-F1
#
_cell.length_a   1.000
_cell.length_b   1.000
_cell.length_c   1.000
_cell.angle_alpha   90.00
_cell.angle_beta   90.00
_cell.angle_gamma   90.00
#
_symmetry.space_group_name_H-M   'P 1'
#
loop_
_entity.id
_entity.type
_entity.pdbx_description
1 polymer ?
#
loop_
_entity_poly.entity_id
_entity_poly.type
_entity_poly.pdbx_seq_one_letter_code
_entity_poly.pdbx_strand_id
1 'polypeptide(L)'
;MSLLIPSKNKEKQTFKKFNSPKILKWWHKLLFLSPILLILFIYKGVEWYNEYQLTNNSEETWATVTRVSLGGIRDEFDSDNIEFQYVVEGETYFGYGSERVNEHFVFNKYDLPIFPNHRYRLKYVKNKPTIYKIKFEQPDIKTILSYLNDVSQIIINKEKINHNIAYCIARNVFKKFGFDGLAQFYFHDAYMVDNFKHNSSSFHSFWTSAKVQEIKKHCEKK
;
A
#
# COMPACT_ATOMS: atom_id res chain seq x y z
N MET A 1 -73.45 -24.30 67.96
CA MET A 1 -73.45 -22.82 67.92
C MET A 1 -72.75 -22.42 66.63
N SER A 2 -73.53 -21.96 65.66
CA SER A 2 -73.10 -21.76 64.27
C SER A 2 -72.21 -20.52 64.16
N LEU A 3 -70.98 -20.65 63.65
CA LEU A 3 -70.11 -19.52 63.34
C LEU A 3 -69.93 -19.41 61.82
N LEU A 4 -70.55 -18.37 61.28
CA LEU A 4 -70.51 -17.91 59.90
C LEU A 4 -69.08 -17.49 59.52
N ILE A 5 -68.61 -18.01 58.38
CA ILE A 5 -67.35 -17.65 57.73
C ILE A 5 -67.52 -16.27 57.05
N PRO A 6 -66.70 -15.24 57.34
CA PRO A 6 -66.75 -14.00 56.61
C PRO A 6 -65.94 -14.08 55.30
N SER A 7 -66.59 -13.61 54.24
CA SER A 7 -66.09 -13.38 52.90
C SER A 7 -64.78 -12.56 52.89
N LYS A 8 -63.70 -13.14 52.34
CA LYS A 8 -62.45 -12.42 52.07
C LYS A 8 -62.60 -11.54 50.83
N ASN A 9 -62.59 -10.24 51.09
CA ASN A 9 -62.54 -9.15 50.13
C ASN A 9 -61.33 -9.32 49.19
N LYS A 10 -61.56 -9.29 47.86
CA LYS A 10 -60.51 -9.28 46.85
C LYS A 10 -59.85 -7.89 46.83
N GLU A 11 -58.62 -7.79 47.34
CA GLU A 11 -57.79 -6.61 47.12
C GLU A 11 -57.47 -6.44 45.63
N LYS A 12 -57.92 -5.33 45.05
CA LYS A 12 -57.54 -4.90 43.70
C LYS A 12 -56.06 -4.55 43.72
N GLN A 13 -55.21 -5.40 43.13
CA GLN A 13 -53.84 -5.05 42.80
C GLN A 13 -53.84 -3.87 41.83
N THR A 14 -53.46 -2.70 42.33
CA THR A 14 -53.23 -1.52 41.53
C THR A 14 -51.86 -1.66 40.87
N PHE A 15 -51.85 -1.90 39.55
CA PHE A 15 -50.62 -1.85 38.78
C PHE A 15 -50.01 -0.45 38.89
N LYS A 16 -48.88 -0.33 39.59
CA LYS A 16 -48.06 0.89 39.59
C LYS A 16 -47.71 1.22 38.14
N LYS A 17 -48.22 2.35 37.67
CA LYS A 17 -47.88 2.99 36.40
C LYS A 17 -46.35 3.01 36.27
N PHE A 18 -45.79 2.27 35.32
CA PHE A 18 -44.38 2.38 34.96
C PHE A 18 -44.12 3.84 34.61
N ASN A 19 -43.21 4.48 35.36
CA ASN A 19 -42.77 5.84 35.10
C ASN A 19 -42.37 5.96 33.62
N SER A 20 -42.89 6.98 32.94
CA SER A 20 -42.55 7.28 31.55
C SER A 20 -41.02 7.32 31.38
N PRO A 21 -40.48 6.80 30.27
CA PRO A 21 -39.04 6.81 30.04
C PRO A 21 -38.57 8.26 30.07
N LYS A 22 -37.68 8.59 31.02
CA LYS A 22 -37.07 9.93 31.13
C LYS A 22 -36.40 10.24 29.79
N ILE A 23 -36.97 11.16 29.02
CA ILE A 23 -36.41 11.60 27.74
C ILE A 23 -35.08 12.30 28.05
N LEU A 24 -33.97 11.66 27.66
CA LEU A 24 -32.63 12.18 27.88
C LEU A 24 -32.45 13.50 27.11
N LYS A 25 -32.11 14.60 27.79
CA LYS A 25 -31.86 15.90 27.13
C LYS A 25 -30.68 15.76 26.16
N TRP A 26 -30.74 16.44 25.02
CA TRP A 26 -29.76 16.34 23.94
C TRP A 26 -28.30 16.57 24.39
N TRP A 27 -28.06 17.49 25.33
CA TRP A 27 -26.74 17.75 25.92
C TRP A 27 -26.12 16.54 26.64
N HIS A 28 -26.92 15.64 27.21
CA HIS A 28 -26.41 14.40 27.80
C HIS A 28 -25.94 13.44 26.71
N LYS A 29 -26.63 13.39 25.55
CA LYS A 29 -26.18 12.60 24.38
C LYS A 29 -24.84 13.11 23.84
N LEU A 30 -24.63 14.43 23.82
CA LEU A 30 -23.35 15.06 23.48
C LEU A 30 -22.23 14.69 24.46
N LEU A 31 -22.51 14.71 25.76
CA LEU A 31 -21.55 14.26 26.78
C LEU A 31 -21.15 12.79 26.60
N PHE A 32 -22.09 11.92 26.24
CA PHE A 32 -21.80 10.51 25.93
C PHE A 32 -20.99 10.33 24.64
N LEU A 33 -21.08 11.24 23.68
CA LEU A 33 -20.27 11.23 22.45
C LEU A 33 -18.89 11.89 22.62
N SER A 34 -18.69 12.68 23.68
CA SER A 34 -17.44 13.41 23.93
C SER A 34 -16.19 12.52 23.96
N PRO A 35 -16.17 11.33 24.58
CA PRO A 35 -14.99 10.47 24.57
C PRO A 35 -14.66 9.95 23.16
N ILE A 36 -15.68 9.62 22.37
CA ILE A 36 -15.51 9.15 20.98
C ILE A 36 -14.94 10.27 20.12
N LEU A 37 -15.48 11.48 20.23
CA LEU A 37 -14.97 12.66 19.52
C LEU A 37 -13.53 13.00 19.93
N LEU A 38 -13.19 12.87 21.23
CA LEU A 38 -11.83 13.06 21.72
C LEU A 38 -10.86 12.05 21.09
N ILE A 39 -11.21 10.77 21.06
CA ILE A 39 -10.38 9.71 20.45
C ILE A 39 -10.19 9.99 18.96
N LEU A 40 -11.26 10.33 18.24
CA LEU A 40 -11.18 10.69 16.82
C LEU A 40 -10.27 11.91 16.60
N PHE A 41 -10.37 12.93 17.45
CA PHE A 41 -9.54 14.13 17.36
C PHE A 41 -8.07 13.84 17.65
N ILE A 42 -7.77 12.98 18.63
CA ILE A 42 -6.40 12.56 18.92
C ILE A 42 -5.82 11.78 17.73
N TYR A 43 -6.55 10.79 17.22
CA TYR A 43 -6.09 9.94 16.11
C TYR A 43 -5.89 10.76 14.83
N LYS A 44 -6.90 11.53 14.42
CA LYS A 44 -6.82 12.41 13.24
C LYS A 44 -5.86 13.58 13.44
N GLY A 45 -5.70 14.05 14.67
CA GLY A 45 -4.75 15.10 15.01
C GLY A 45 -3.30 14.66 14.79
N VAL A 46 -2.96 13.41 15.11
CA VAL A 46 -1.62 12.85 14.84
C VAL A 46 -1.36 12.72 13.34
N GLU A 47 -2.31 12.16 12.58
CA GLU A 47 -2.20 12.08 11.11
C GLU A 47 -2.01 13.48 10.50
N TRP A 48 -2.88 14.43 10.86
CA TRP A 48 -2.82 15.81 10.38
C TRP A 48 -1.49 16.49 10.75
N TYR A 49 -1.02 16.32 11.99
CA TYR A 49 0.26 16.89 12.43
C TYR A 49 1.44 16.32 11.62
N ASN A 50 1.47 15.00 11.41
CA ASN A 50 2.52 14.36 10.63
C ASN A 50 2.51 14.86 9.17
N GLU A 51 1.34 14.96 8.54
CA GLU A 51 1.19 15.50 7.19
C GLU A 51 1.60 16.97 7.11
N TYR A 52 1.21 17.78 8.10
CA TYR A 52 1.61 19.18 8.20
C TYR A 52 3.13 19.32 8.31
N GLN A 53 3.78 18.51 9.15
CA GLN A 53 5.24 18.51 9.29
C GLN A 53 5.93 18.05 8.01
N LEU A 54 5.44 17.00 7.35
CA LEU A 54 5.98 16.53 6.07
C LEU A 54 5.80 17.55 4.94
N THR A 55 4.75 18.37 5.00
CA THR A 55 4.49 19.38 3.97
C THR A 55 5.39 20.59 4.14
N ASN A 56 5.60 21.06 5.38
CA ASN A 56 6.26 22.34 5.65
C ASN A 56 7.74 22.21 6.07
N ASN A 57 8.11 21.10 6.70
CA ASN A 57 9.39 20.93 7.40
C ASN A 57 10.14 19.65 6.97
N SER A 58 9.85 19.12 5.77
CA SER A 58 10.52 17.91 5.27
C SER A 58 11.79 18.20 4.49
N GLU A 59 12.72 17.26 4.62
CA GLU A 59 13.85 17.08 3.71
C GLU A 59 13.69 15.77 2.94
N GLU A 60 14.51 15.59 1.91
CA GLU A 60 14.49 14.38 1.09
C GLU A 60 15.80 13.61 1.16
N THR A 61 15.70 12.29 1.27
CA THR A 61 16.83 11.36 1.23
C THR A 61 16.45 10.13 0.39
N TRP A 62 17.32 9.13 0.35
CA TRP A 62 17.06 7.83 -0.27
C TRP A 62 16.83 6.78 0.80
N ALA A 63 15.70 6.10 0.74
CA ALA A 63 15.44 4.90 1.52
C ALA A 63 15.81 3.67 0.68
N THR A 64 16.43 2.68 1.32
CA THR A 64 16.77 1.38 0.71
C THR A 64 15.86 0.33 1.32
N VAL A 65 15.12 -0.39 0.47
CA VAL A 65 14.28 -1.50 0.88
C VAL A 65 15.16 -2.60 1.45
N THR A 66 14.89 -3.02 2.69
CA THR A 66 15.61 -4.09 3.38
C THR A 66 14.85 -5.40 3.30
N ARG A 67 13.51 -5.34 3.39
CA ARG A 67 12.65 -6.51 3.41
C ARG A 67 11.31 -6.22 2.75
N VAL A 68 10.78 -7.24 2.07
CA VAL A 68 9.46 -7.24 1.42
C VAL A 68 8.75 -8.52 1.83
N SER A 69 7.49 -8.44 2.22
CA SER A 69 6.68 -9.59 2.65
C SER A 69 5.31 -9.56 1.96
N LEU A 70 4.72 -10.71 1.67
CA LEU A 70 3.35 -10.77 1.14
C LEU A 70 2.29 -10.77 2.25
N GLY A 71 2.66 -11.20 3.46
CA GLY A 71 1.76 -11.38 4.60
C GLY A 71 2.01 -10.44 5.79
N GLY A 72 2.74 -9.33 5.56
CA GLY A 72 3.09 -8.37 6.61
C GLY A 72 4.50 -8.57 7.18
N ILE A 73 5.06 -7.50 7.77
CA ILE A 73 6.47 -7.43 8.20
C ILE A 73 6.65 -7.43 9.73
N ARG A 74 5.70 -6.87 10.49
CA ARG A 74 5.82 -6.72 11.95
C ARG A 74 4.91 -7.68 12.73
N ASP A 75 3.74 -8.06 12.21
CA ASP A 75 2.76 -8.97 12.82
C ASP A 75 1.75 -9.47 11.77
N GLU A 76 1.02 -10.55 12.07
CA GLU A 76 -0.09 -11.16 11.30
C GLU A 76 -1.24 -10.17 11.00
N PHE A 77 -1.28 -9.05 11.74
CA PHE A 77 -2.27 -7.97 11.60
C PHE A 77 -1.70 -6.66 11.06
N ASP A 78 -0.39 -6.57 10.78
CA ASP A 78 0.20 -5.34 10.25
C ASP A 78 -0.01 -5.21 8.74
N SER A 79 -0.52 -4.05 8.30
CA SER A 79 -0.70 -3.73 6.89
C SER A 79 0.62 -3.45 6.18
N ASP A 80 1.69 -3.15 6.92
CA ASP A 80 2.99 -2.83 6.32
C ASP A 80 3.68 -4.08 5.80
N ASN A 81 4.05 -4.01 4.51
CA ASN A 81 4.61 -5.12 3.76
C ASN A 81 5.97 -4.79 3.13
N ILE A 82 6.50 -3.60 3.41
CA ILE A 82 7.83 -3.15 3.00
C ILE A 82 8.54 -2.51 4.21
N GLU A 83 9.76 -2.96 4.48
CA GLU A 83 10.68 -2.35 5.43
C GLU A 83 11.81 -1.69 4.64
N PHE A 84 12.23 -0.51 5.08
CA PHE A 84 13.31 0.22 4.46
C PHE A 84 14.18 0.92 5.50
N GLN A 85 15.42 1.16 5.14
CA GLN A 85 16.38 1.91 5.94
C GLN A 85 16.79 3.20 5.23
N TYR A 86 17.09 4.25 5.99
CA TYR A 86 17.59 5.52 5.48
C TYR A 86 18.54 6.14 6.50
N VAL A 87 19.42 7.04 6.03
CA VAL A 87 20.45 7.66 6.86
C VAL A 87 20.16 9.15 6.98
N VAL A 88 20.19 9.65 8.22
CA VAL A 88 20.05 11.07 8.57
C VAL A 88 21.21 11.42 9.49
N GLU A 89 22.05 12.37 9.07
CA GLU A 89 23.20 12.85 9.87
C GLU A 89 24.14 11.74 10.39
N GLY A 90 24.26 10.64 9.63
CA GLY A 90 25.10 9.49 9.98
C GLY A 90 24.39 8.40 10.78
N GLU A 91 23.19 8.66 11.30
CA GLU A 91 22.38 7.68 12.00
C GLU A 91 21.45 6.93 11.04
N THR A 92 21.27 5.63 11.28
CA THR A 92 20.39 4.78 10.47
C THR A 92 19.03 4.66 11.13
N TYR A 93 17.99 4.93 10.35
CA TYR A 93 16.60 4.83 10.75
C TYR A 93 15.90 3.76 9.91
N PHE A 94 14.94 3.08 10.53
CA PHE A 94 14.06 2.14 9.85
C PHE A 94 12.67 2.75 9.69
N GLY A 95 12.06 2.51 8.54
CA GLY A 95 10.69 2.86 8.25
C GLY A 95 9.96 1.68 7.62
N TYR A 96 8.64 1.80 7.63
CA TYR A 96 7.72 0.81 7.14
C TYR A 96 6.74 1.45 6.17
N GLY A 97 6.27 0.67 5.21
CA GLY A 97 5.26 1.10 4.26
C GLY A 97 4.44 -0.07 3.76
N SER A 98 3.28 0.28 3.21
CA SER A 98 2.34 -0.67 2.63
C SER A 98 2.07 -0.32 1.18
N GLU A 99 2.16 -1.32 0.31
CA GLU A 99 1.73 -1.23 -1.08
C GLU A 99 0.87 -2.42 -1.48
N ARG A 100 0.29 -2.38 -2.69
CA ARG A 100 -0.54 -3.47 -3.19
C ARG A 100 0.29 -4.75 -3.36
N VAL A 101 -0.32 -5.89 -3.05
CA VAL A 101 0.27 -7.22 -3.24
C VAL A 101 -0.55 -8.09 -4.18
N ASN A 102 0.08 -9.09 -4.79
CA ASN A 102 -0.59 -10.30 -5.28
C ASN A 102 0.05 -11.54 -4.63
N GLU A 103 -0.24 -12.73 -5.15
CA GLU A 103 0.30 -14.00 -4.63
C GLU A 103 1.83 -14.13 -4.70
N HIS A 104 2.51 -13.25 -5.46
CA HIS A 104 3.93 -13.39 -5.78
C HIS A 104 4.76 -12.13 -5.45
N PHE A 105 4.15 -10.94 -5.51
CA PHE A 105 4.88 -9.67 -5.48
C PHE A 105 4.15 -8.59 -4.68
N VAL A 106 4.95 -7.67 -4.13
CA VAL A 106 4.51 -6.34 -3.70
C VAL A 106 4.85 -5.36 -4.81
N PHE A 107 3.89 -4.52 -5.21
CA PHE A 107 4.01 -3.63 -6.35
C PHE A 107 4.33 -2.20 -5.93
N ASN A 108 5.08 -1.48 -6.76
CA ASN A 108 5.10 -0.02 -6.68
C ASN A 108 3.89 0.59 -7.41
N LYS A 109 3.79 1.92 -7.40
CA LYS A 109 2.73 2.68 -8.11
C LYS A 109 2.73 2.51 -9.63
N TYR A 110 3.78 1.91 -10.20
CA TYR A 110 3.89 1.61 -11.63
C TYR A 110 3.70 0.13 -11.94
N ASP A 111 3.09 -0.63 -11.02
CA ASP A 111 2.84 -2.06 -11.13
C ASP A 111 4.11 -2.91 -11.25
N LEU A 112 5.29 -2.37 -10.95
CA LEU A 112 6.54 -3.15 -10.94
C LEU A 112 6.79 -3.77 -9.56
N PRO A 113 7.38 -4.98 -9.50
CA PRO A 113 7.77 -5.58 -8.24
C PRO A 113 8.77 -4.71 -7.45
N ILE A 114 8.61 -4.68 -6.13
CA ILE A 114 9.57 -4.09 -5.20
C ILE A 114 10.45 -5.21 -4.65
N PHE A 115 11.77 -5.06 -4.75
CA PHE A 115 12.73 -6.03 -4.25
C PHE A 115 13.65 -5.41 -3.17
N PRO A 116 14.26 -6.23 -2.31
CA PRO A 116 15.35 -5.79 -1.45
C PRO A 116 16.46 -5.10 -2.25
N ASN A 117 17.11 -4.12 -1.61
CA ASN A 117 18.12 -3.22 -2.19
C ASN A 117 17.60 -2.19 -3.19
N HIS A 118 16.31 -2.22 -3.56
CA HIS A 118 15.71 -1.12 -4.30
C HIS A 118 15.71 0.16 -3.46
N ARG A 119 15.87 1.30 -4.13
CA ARG A 119 15.96 2.60 -3.48
C ARG A 119 14.91 3.56 -4.03
N TYR A 120 14.21 4.21 -3.11
CA TYR A 120 13.14 5.14 -3.42
C TYR A 120 13.34 6.44 -2.66
N ARG A 121 12.79 7.53 -3.21
CA ARG A 121 12.83 8.84 -2.55
C ARG A 121 12.03 8.78 -1.25
N LEU A 122 12.61 9.28 -0.17
CA LEU A 122 11.97 9.39 1.14
C LEU A 122 11.91 10.86 1.54
N LYS A 123 10.74 11.32 1.98
CA LYS A 123 10.58 12.56 2.74
C LYS A 123 10.63 12.25 4.22
N TYR A 124 11.34 13.06 5.00
CA TYR A 124 11.40 12.92 6.45
C TYR A 124 11.52 14.29 7.12
N VAL A 125 11.14 14.38 8.40
CA VAL A 125 11.27 15.61 9.20
C VAL A 125 12.62 15.57 9.93
N LYS A 126 13.53 16.50 9.62
CA LYS A 126 14.91 16.47 10.12
C LYS A 126 15.03 16.32 11.64
N ASN A 127 14.27 17.12 12.39
CA ASN A 127 14.32 17.11 13.86
C ASN A 127 13.53 15.95 14.50
N LYS A 128 12.81 15.17 13.69
CA LYS A 128 12.05 13.99 14.14
C LYS A 128 11.96 12.97 12.99
N PRO A 129 13.06 12.25 12.67
CA PRO A 129 13.12 11.40 11.49
C PRO A 129 12.06 10.29 11.44
N THR A 130 11.51 9.90 12.60
CA THR A 130 10.38 8.96 12.69
C THR A 130 9.10 9.42 12.00
N ILE A 131 8.98 10.72 11.65
CA ILE A 131 7.95 11.22 10.74
C ILE A 131 8.52 11.20 9.32
N TYR A 132 8.05 10.24 8.52
CA TYR A 132 8.52 10.04 7.16
C TYR A 132 7.39 9.66 6.19
N LYS A 133 7.67 9.75 4.89
CA LYS A 133 6.84 9.25 3.79
C LYS A 133 7.71 8.82 2.62
N ILE A 134 7.68 7.52 2.31
CA ILE A 134 8.38 6.95 1.16
C ILE A 134 7.54 7.14 -0.10
N LYS A 135 8.21 7.42 -1.22
CA LYS A 135 7.60 7.63 -2.54
C LYS A 135 8.00 6.49 -3.48
N PHE A 136 7.23 5.41 -3.51
CA PHE A 136 7.51 4.25 -4.35
C PHE A 136 7.39 4.54 -5.86
N GLU A 137 6.83 5.69 -6.23
CA GLU A 137 6.81 6.25 -7.59
C GLU A 137 8.10 6.98 -7.98
N GLN A 138 9.07 7.14 -7.07
CA GLN A 138 10.34 7.82 -7.35
C GLN A 138 11.54 6.91 -7.07
N PRO A 139 11.75 5.85 -7.87
CA PRO A 139 12.92 4.99 -7.76
C PRO A 139 14.20 5.75 -8.15
N ASP A 140 15.33 5.37 -7.56
CA ASP A 140 16.63 5.87 -7.97
C ASP A 140 17.11 5.24 -9.29
N ILE A 141 18.20 5.79 -9.86
CA ILE A 141 18.76 5.30 -11.12
C ILE A 141 19.22 3.84 -11.00
N LYS A 142 19.76 3.42 -9.85
CA LYS A 142 20.22 2.04 -9.66
C LYS A 142 19.05 1.05 -9.72
N THR A 143 17.93 1.41 -9.12
CA THR A 143 16.69 0.63 -9.14
C THR A 143 16.14 0.54 -10.57
N ILE A 144 16.15 1.64 -11.32
CA ILE A 144 15.75 1.64 -12.73
C ILE A 144 16.66 0.73 -13.57
N LEU A 145 17.97 0.79 -13.36
CA LEU A 145 18.93 -0.09 -14.05
C LEU A 145 18.71 -1.57 -13.67
N SER A 146 18.36 -1.87 -12.42
CA SER A 146 17.99 -3.22 -11.98
C SER A 146 16.79 -3.73 -12.78
N TYR A 147 15.71 -2.95 -12.87
CA TYR A 147 14.54 -3.31 -13.68
C TYR A 147 14.90 -3.57 -15.15
N LEU A 148 15.76 -2.73 -15.74
CA LEU A 148 16.20 -2.94 -17.13
C LEU A 148 17.02 -4.21 -17.30
N ASN A 149 17.88 -4.53 -16.33
CA ASN A 149 18.67 -5.76 -16.35
C ASN A 149 17.77 -7.00 -16.23
N ASP A 150 16.82 -7.00 -15.30
CA ASP A 150 15.89 -8.12 -15.12
C ASP A 150 15.06 -8.36 -16.37
N VAL A 151 14.48 -7.30 -16.94
CA VAL A 151 13.73 -7.39 -18.21
C VAL A 151 14.62 -7.89 -19.35
N SER A 152 15.90 -7.49 -19.39
CA SER A 152 16.83 -8.05 -20.38
C SER A 152 17.02 -9.56 -20.20
N GLN A 153 17.09 -10.07 -18.97
CA GLN A 153 17.19 -11.51 -18.71
C GLN A 153 15.92 -12.26 -19.14
N ILE A 154 14.74 -11.68 -18.89
CA ILE A 154 13.46 -12.22 -19.37
C ILE A 154 13.48 -12.34 -20.90
N ILE A 155 13.94 -11.30 -21.61
CA ILE A 155 14.03 -11.29 -23.07
C ILE A 155 15.04 -12.34 -23.57
N ILE A 156 16.23 -12.43 -22.96
CA ILE A 156 17.25 -13.46 -23.30
C ILE A 156 16.64 -14.85 -23.20
N ASN A 157 15.94 -15.13 -22.09
CA ASN A 157 15.36 -16.45 -21.85
C ASN A 157 14.28 -16.80 -22.89
N LYS A 158 13.49 -15.81 -23.31
CA LYS A 158 12.38 -15.98 -24.25
C LYS A 158 12.82 -16.06 -25.71
N GLU A 159 13.70 -15.18 -26.15
CA GLU A 159 14.07 -15.02 -27.56
C GLU A 159 15.42 -15.67 -27.90
N LYS A 160 16.17 -16.14 -26.88
CA LYS A 160 17.50 -16.76 -27.04
C LYS A 160 18.52 -15.84 -27.74
N ILE A 161 18.44 -14.54 -27.45
CA ILE A 161 19.35 -13.52 -27.97
C ILE A 161 20.43 -13.14 -26.95
N ASN A 162 21.48 -12.46 -27.40
CA ASN A 162 22.55 -11.99 -26.50
C ASN A 162 22.09 -10.84 -25.58
N HIS A 163 22.85 -10.61 -24.51
CA HIS A 163 22.53 -9.59 -23.51
C HIS A 163 22.53 -8.16 -24.07
N ASN A 164 23.42 -7.81 -25.00
CA ASN A 164 23.50 -6.46 -25.55
C ASN A 164 22.22 -6.09 -26.33
N ILE A 165 21.72 -7.01 -27.15
CA ILE A 165 20.47 -6.82 -27.91
C ILE A 165 19.28 -6.78 -26.94
N ALA A 166 19.20 -7.71 -25.99
CA ALA A 166 18.12 -7.74 -25.00
C ALA A 166 18.06 -6.47 -24.15
N TYR A 167 19.21 -5.99 -23.67
CA TYR A 167 19.31 -4.76 -22.89
C TYR A 167 18.98 -3.52 -23.74
N CYS A 168 19.39 -3.51 -25.02
CA CYS A 168 18.96 -2.49 -25.98
C CYS A 168 17.44 -2.45 -26.11
N ILE A 169 16.79 -3.62 -26.23
CA ILE A 169 15.33 -3.72 -26.33
C ILE A 169 14.69 -3.20 -25.04
N ALA A 170 15.09 -3.70 -23.87
CA ALA A 170 14.56 -3.28 -22.56
C ALA A 170 14.66 -1.75 -22.38
N ARG A 171 15.82 -1.16 -22.69
CA ARG A 171 16.05 0.28 -22.61
C ARG A 171 15.14 1.07 -23.57
N ASN A 172 14.98 0.62 -24.82
CA ASN A 172 14.14 1.32 -25.79
C ASN A 172 12.65 1.14 -25.48
N VAL A 173 12.23 -0.01 -24.94
CA VAL A 173 10.90 -0.21 -24.36
C VAL A 173 10.67 0.81 -23.25
N PHE A 174 11.57 0.91 -22.27
CA PHE A 174 11.42 1.84 -21.16
C PHE A 174 11.35 3.30 -21.64
N LYS A 175 12.19 3.68 -22.61
CA LYS A 175 12.13 5.02 -23.21
C LYS A 175 10.80 5.32 -23.89
N LYS A 176 10.19 4.33 -24.53
CA LYS A 176 8.98 4.52 -25.33
C LYS A 176 7.69 4.39 -24.51
N PHE A 177 7.67 3.50 -23.53
CA PHE A 177 6.48 3.09 -22.78
C PHE A 177 6.60 3.32 -21.27
N GLY A 178 7.74 3.79 -20.79
CA GLY A 178 8.00 3.97 -19.37
C GLY A 178 7.99 2.65 -18.59
N PHE A 179 7.65 2.73 -17.31
CA PHE A 179 7.55 1.57 -16.43
C PHE A 179 6.45 0.59 -16.84
N ASP A 180 5.39 1.07 -17.49
CA ASP A 180 4.30 0.20 -17.99
C ASP A 180 4.83 -0.83 -19.00
N GLY A 181 5.73 -0.40 -19.89
CA GLY A 181 6.39 -1.30 -20.83
C GLY A 181 7.27 -2.35 -20.14
N LEU A 182 7.91 -2.01 -19.02
CA LEU A 182 8.70 -2.96 -18.23
C LEU A 182 7.79 -3.95 -17.47
N ALA A 183 6.67 -3.46 -16.94
CA ALA A 183 5.70 -4.30 -16.23
C ALA A 183 5.14 -5.40 -17.14
N GLN A 184 4.89 -5.11 -18.43
CA GLN A 184 4.49 -6.15 -19.40
C GLN A 184 5.46 -7.35 -19.41
N PHE A 185 6.78 -7.13 -19.26
CA PHE A 185 7.75 -8.24 -19.22
C PHE A 185 7.75 -8.99 -17.89
N TYR A 186 7.62 -8.29 -16.76
CA TYR A 186 7.56 -8.94 -15.45
C TYR A 186 6.36 -9.88 -15.32
N PHE A 187 5.26 -9.57 -15.99
CA PHE A 187 4.03 -10.36 -15.94
C PHE A 187 3.73 -11.06 -17.27
N HIS A 188 4.77 -11.39 -18.04
CA HIS A 188 4.64 -11.96 -19.38
C HIS A 188 3.94 -13.34 -19.44
N ASP A 189 3.83 -14.00 -18.29
CA ASP A 189 3.30 -15.33 -18.04
C ASP A 189 2.25 -15.34 -16.92
N ALA A 190 1.96 -14.17 -16.33
CA ALA A 190 0.96 -14.07 -15.27
C ALA A 190 -0.46 -14.32 -15.81
N TYR A 191 -1.32 -14.83 -14.94
CA TYR A 191 -2.74 -14.93 -15.23
C TYR A 191 -3.44 -13.57 -15.04
N MET A 192 -4.55 -13.38 -15.75
CA MET A 192 -5.34 -12.14 -15.67
C MET A 192 -5.91 -11.88 -14.26
N VAL A 193 -6.12 -12.93 -13.47
CA VAL A 193 -6.57 -12.82 -12.08
C VAL A 193 -5.49 -12.28 -11.14
N ASP A 194 -4.21 -12.54 -11.44
CA ASP A 194 -3.08 -12.10 -10.62
C ASP A 194 -2.70 -10.64 -10.92
N ASN A 195 -2.85 -10.25 -12.20
CA ASN A 195 -2.65 -8.89 -12.66
C ASN A 195 -3.49 -8.63 -13.92
N PHE A 196 -4.64 -7.97 -13.73
CA PHE A 196 -5.58 -7.65 -14.80
C PHE A 196 -4.97 -6.76 -15.89
N LYS A 197 -4.03 -5.88 -15.51
CA LYS A 197 -3.44 -4.88 -16.41
C LYS A 197 -2.26 -5.43 -17.20
N HIS A 198 -1.39 -6.21 -16.54
CA HIS A 198 -0.22 -6.82 -17.14
C HIS A 198 -0.28 -8.33 -16.93
N ASN A 199 -0.47 -9.10 -17.99
CA ASN A 199 -0.56 -10.55 -17.97
C ASN A 199 -0.09 -11.13 -19.30
N SER A 200 -0.09 -12.45 -19.41
CA SER A 200 0.29 -13.17 -20.63
C SER A 200 -0.44 -12.69 -21.90
N SER A 201 -1.74 -12.37 -21.81
CA SER A 201 -2.52 -11.88 -22.96
C SER A 201 -2.13 -10.45 -23.35
N SER A 202 -2.06 -9.53 -22.37
CA SER A 202 -1.64 -8.15 -22.65
C SER A 202 -0.20 -8.09 -23.15
N PHE A 203 0.68 -8.94 -22.61
CA PHE A 203 2.06 -9.05 -23.03
C PHE A 203 2.17 -9.56 -24.48
N HIS A 204 1.38 -10.57 -24.89
CA HIS A 204 1.38 -11.05 -26.27
C HIS A 204 1.00 -9.94 -27.25
N SER A 205 -0.06 -9.19 -26.96
CA SER A 205 -0.48 -8.02 -27.74
C SER A 205 0.60 -6.93 -27.78
N PHE A 206 1.21 -6.63 -26.63
CA PHE A 206 2.29 -5.67 -26.53
C PHE A 206 3.52 -6.09 -27.35
N TRP A 207 3.98 -7.34 -27.20
CA TRP A 207 5.20 -7.87 -27.82
C TRP A 207 5.07 -7.96 -29.35
N THR A 208 3.88 -8.26 -29.86
CA THR A 208 3.59 -8.33 -31.31
C THR A 208 3.29 -6.96 -31.93
N SER A 209 3.14 -5.90 -31.11
CA SER A 209 2.82 -4.56 -31.60
C SER A 209 3.89 -3.99 -32.54
N ALA A 210 3.47 -3.23 -33.55
CA ALA A 210 4.38 -2.63 -34.54
C ALA A 210 5.51 -1.80 -33.90
N LYS A 211 5.20 -1.08 -32.81
CA LYS A 211 6.17 -0.26 -32.07
C LYS A 211 7.28 -1.11 -31.43
N VAL A 212 6.93 -2.26 -30.85
CA VAL A 212 7.93 -3.17 -30.26
C VAL A 212 8.72 -3.88 -31.35
N GLN A 213 8.08 -4.26 -32.45
CA GLN A 213 8.78 -4.85 -33.60
C GLN A 213 9.80 -3.88 -34.24
N GLU A 214 9.50 -2.58 -34.29
CA GLU A 214 10.46 -1.55 -34.69
C GLU A 214 11.65 -1.47 -33.74
N ILE A 215 11.41 -1.53 -32.42
CA ILE A 215 12.47 -1.56 -31.41
C ILE A 215 13.38 -2.78 -31.59
N LYS A 216 12.81 -3.98 -31.78
CA LYS A 216 13.59 -5.22 -32.02
C LYS A 216 14.51 -5.05 -33.22
N LYS A 217 13.95 -4.64 -34.37
CA LYS A 217 14.71 -4.40 -35.61
C LYS A 217 15.80 -3.34 -35.45
N HIS A 218 15.57 -2.30 -34.64
CA HIS A 218 16.58 -1.27 -34.38
C HIS A 218 17.77 -1.83 -33.57
N CYS A 219 17.50 -2.69 -32.58
CA CYS A 219 18.52 -3.25 -31.72
C CYS A 219 19.30 -4.39 -32.36
N GLU A 220 18.70 -5.15 -33.27
CA GLU A 220 19.36 -6.25 -34.01
C GLU A 220 20.35 -5.75 -35.09
N LYS A 221 20.25 -4.49 -35.52
CA LYS A 221 21.12 -3.89 -36.54
C LYS A 221 22.41 -3.29 -35.98
N LYS A 222 22.62 -3.32 -34.66
CA LYS A 222 23.76 -2.75 -33.96
C LYS A 222 24.61 -3.86 -33.35
#